data_AF-A0A8H5AVD0-F1
#
_entry.id   AF-A0A8H5AVD0-F1
#
_cell.length_a   1.000
_cell.length_b   1.000
_cell.length_c   1.000
_cell.angle_alpha   90.00
_cell.angle_beta   90.00
_cell.angle_gamma   90.00
#
_symmetry.space_group_name_H-M   'P 1'
#
loop_
_entity.id
_entity.type
_entity.pdbx_description
1 polymer ?
#
loop_
_entity_poly.entity_id
_entity_poly.type
_entity_poly.pdbx_seq_one_letter_code
_entity_poly.pdbx_strand_id
1 'polypeptide(L)'
;MEEEKLKQMGCSAEVYQKALGLTHKAKVATKPGTGRELGELSTALVPICALMASEELNSSDVTIDAAQAASCLKKADFNKAQQIIRAALGSGSTSKKAETYTSLAERYVHHTILRALLVDFCHQTEEEAKKLKMKMTKDTVCTVFYWVCASAKLKELPESADYCKDQAISHKLMAPQCTKLTKNHAALRKRITEETKAKTASRTPSPTKRGAATPTATPRRSGRQPQRELLTKESVKKASAAKAAGSLLPLPIPEEDDSDDDEGSLPETPTKRRRLDPTTASKSSPRSLFPPVASSSRVRLDEEYDVPQTPRRNATLPSRSSPLKRAILPQEEDDVSMDQDQAPEASDASEDEDDDDGDPTNEGYTRFRPVYVEQRQWNMRGKRVRRLLRLAGQKKAEYFQVHGNPFELLKAQ
;
A
#
# COMPACT_ATOMS: atom_id res chain seq x y z
N MET A 1 43.17 5.21 17.02
CA MET A 1 42.97 4.82 15.61
C MET A 1 41.52 4.95 15.12
N GLU A 2 40.53 4.24 15.68
CA GLU A 2 39.16 4.29 15.11
C GLU A 2 38.47 5.64 15.31
N GLU A 3 38.62 6.21 16.51
CA GLU A 3 38.11 7.54 16.82
C GLU A 3 38.75 8.64 15.97
N GLU A 4 40.03 8.52 15.66
CA GLU A 4 40.76 9.50 14.84
C GLU A 4 40.26 9.46 13.40
N LYS A 5 40.01 8.27 12.85
CA LYS A 5 39.40 8.12 11.51
C LYS A 5 38.00 8.75 11.45
N LEU A 6 37.20 8.57 12.49
CA LEU A 6 35.87 9.19 12.58
C LEU A 6 35.95 10.72 12.70
N LYS A 7 36.90 11.25 13.49
CA LYS A 7 37.15 12.69 13.59
C LYS A 7 37.65 13.28 12.27
N GLN A 8 38.50 12.56 11.54
CA GLN A 8 39.02 12.98 10.24
C GLN A 8 37.93 13.13 9.17
N MET A 9 36.84 12.34 9.26
CA MET A 9 35.70 12.44 8.34
C MET A 9 34.76 13.63 8.65
N GLY A 10 34.99 14.37 9.73
CA GLY A 10 34.20 15.56 10.08
C GLY A 10 32.76 15.25 10.51
N CYS A 11 32.50 14.06 11.06
CA CYS A 11 31.15 13.67 11.49
C CYS A 11 30.64 14.57 12.62
N SER A 12 29.34 14.88 12.62
CA SER A 12 28.65 15.48 13.77
C SER A 12 28.74 14.56 15.00
N ALA A 13 28.60 15.13 16.21
CA ALA A 13 28.73 14.39 17.47
C ALA A 13 27.72 13.22 17.59
N GLU A 14 26.51 13.39 17.05
CA GLU A 14 25.47 12.36 17.04
C GLU A 14 25.82 11.19 16.10
N VAL A 15 26.25 11.51 14.87
CA VAL A 15 26.70 10.51 13.89
C VAL A 15 27.92 9.77 14.44
N TYR A 16 28.85 10.49 15.10
CA TYR A 16 30.04 9.92 15.72
C TYR A 16 29.70 8.87 16.78
N GLN A 17 28.83 9.18 17.74
CA GLN A 17 28.45 8.22 18.79
C GLN A 17 27.73 7.00 18.21
N LYS A 18 26.82 7.22 17.25
CA LYS A 18 26.10 6.13 16.61
C LYS A 18 27.01 5.24 15.78
N ALA A 19 27.97 5.83 15.05
CA ALA A 19 28.98 5.12 14.28
C ALA A 19 29.87 4.24 15.15
N LEU A 20 30.28 4.72 16.34
CA LEU A 20 31.02 3.91 17.32
C LEU A 20 30.20 2.70 17.77
N GLY A 21 28.93 2.91 18.13
CA GLY A 21 28.03 1.82 18.50
C GLY A 21 27.86 0.77 17.39
N LEU A 22 27.69 1.21 16.14
CA LEU A 22 27.62 0.32 14.98
C LEU A 22 28.93 -0.41 14.72
N THR A 23 30.08 0.26 14.90
CA THR A 23 31.41 -0.34 14.73
C THR A 23 31.63 -1.48 15.70
N HIS A 24 31.31 -1.30 16.98
CA HIS A 24 31.41 -2.36 17.97
C HIS A 24 30.50 -3.55 17.64
N LYS A 25 29.25 -3.29 17.23
CA LYS A 25 28.32 -4.36 16.81
C LYS A 25 28.84 -5.09 15.57
N ALA A 26 29.33 -4.36 14.58
CA ALA A 26 29.83 -4.92 13.33
C ALA A 26 31.06 -5.78 13.58
N LYS A 27 32.02 -5.30 14.40
CA LYS A 27 33.20 -6.08 14.82
C LYS A 27 32.84 -7.43 15.41
N VAL A 28 31.82 -7.49 16.26
CA VAL A 28 31.37 -8.75 16.87
C VAL A 28 30.73 -9.66 15.83
N ALA A 29 29.92 -9.11 14.92
CA ALA A 29 29.22 -9.87 13.88
C ALA A 29 30.15 -10.36 12.75
N THR A 30 31.27 -9.69 12.52
CA THR A 30 32.23 -9.98 11.44
C THR A 30 33.52 -10.63 11.95
N LYS A 31 33.50 -11.20 13.16
CA LYS A 31 34.64 -11.96 13.70
C LYS A 31 34.98 -13.16 12.79
N PRO A 32 36.25 -13.58 12.73
CA PRO A 32 36.63 -14.85 12.12
C PRO A 32 35.75 -16.00 12.66
N GLY A 33 35.21 -16.83 11.76
CA GLY A 33 34.31 -17.94 12.04
C GLY A 33 32.81 -17.66 11.88
N THR A 34 32.38 -16.41 11.70
CA THR A 34 30.93 -16.11 11.52
C THR A 34 30.43 -16.34 10.09
N GLY A 35 31.31 -16.66 9.15
CA GLY A 35 31.01 -16.77 7.72
C GLY A 35 30.78 -15.40 7.03
N ARG A 36 31.00 -14.29 7.73
CA ARG A 36 30.87 -12.90 7.23
C ARG A 36 32.13 -12.10 7.52
N GLU A 37 33.27 -12.72 7.26
CA GLU A 37 34.58 -12.15 7.53
C GLU A 37 34.92 -11.06 6.51
N LEU A 38 35.48 -9.95 6.97
CA LEU A 38 35.92 -8.87 6.08
C LEU A 38 37.32 -9.12 5.50
N GLY A 39 38.19 -9.85 6.20
CA GLY A 39 39.58 -10.06 5.79
C GLY A 39 40.32 -8.73 5.53
N GLU A 40 40.88 -8.60 4.32
CA GLU A 40 41.56 -7.39 3.84
C GLU A 40 40.65 -6.14 3.82
N LEU A 41 39.33 -6.33 3.80
CA LEU A 41 38.34 -5.25 3.78
C LEU A 41 38.07 -4.65 5.17
N SER A 42 38.73 -5.15 6.22
CA SER A 42 38.54 -4.71 7.61
C SER A 42 38.85 -3.21 7.81
N THR A 43 39.68 -2.62 6.96
CA THR A 43 39.99 -1.18 6.99
C THR A 43 38.76 -0.29 6.69
N ALA A 44 37.78 -0.81 5.97
CA ALA A 44 36.56 -0.09 5.62
C ALA A 44 35.45 -0.19 6.67
N LEU A 45 35.64 -0.98 7.73
CA LEU A 45 34.64 -1.17 8.78
C LEU A 45 34.17 0.15 9.40
N VAL A 46 35.11 0.98 9.85
CA VAL A 46 34.82 2.26 10.52
C VAL A 46 34.17 3.27 9.57
N PRO A 47 34.71 3.54 8.36
CA PRO A 47 34.07 4.45 7.40
C PRO A 47 32.65 4.01 6.98
N ILE A 48 32.42 2.72 6.81
CA ILE A 48 31.10 2.20 6.44
C ILE A 48 30.10 2.35 7.59
N CYS A 49 30.51 2.06 8.83
CA CYS A 49 29.64 2.28 10.00
C CYS A 49 29.31 3.77 10.19
N ALA A 50 30.24 4.68 9.86
CA ALA A 50 29.98 6.13 9.86
C ALA A 50 28.96 6.54 8.79
N LEU A 51 29.13 6.04 7.56
CA LEU A 51 28.19 6.27 6.46
C LEU A 51 26.79 5.76 6.83
N MET A 52 26.68 4.55 7.38
CA MET A 52 25.40 3.99 7.83
C MET A 52 24.76 4.79 8.97
N ALA A 53 25.55 5.29 9.92
CA ALA A 53 25.04 6.15 10.99
C ALA A 53 24.47 7.46 10.43
N SER A 54 25.13 8.05 9.44
CA SER A 54 24.66 9.25 8.73
C SER A 54 23.34 8.98 7.99
N GLU A 55 23.25 7.85 7.26
CA GLU A 55 22.03 7.41 6.56
C GLU A 55 20.86 7.23 7.54
N GLU A 56 21.08 6.58 8.69
CA GLU A 56 20.01 6.34 9.67
C GLU A 56 19.55 7.60 10.42
N LEU A 57 20.41 8.63 10.49
CA LEU A 57 20.06 9.93 11.08
C LEU A 57 19.55 10.93 10.02
N ASN A 58 19.46 10.52 8.75
CA ASN A 58 19.19 11.39 7.61
C ASN A 58 20.12 12.63 7.55
N SER A 59 21.37 12.47 8.02
CA SER A 59 22.39 13.50 7.93
C SER A 59 23.19 13.35 6.65
N SER A 60 23.59 14.48 6.05
CA SER A 60 24.48 14.53 4.88
C SER A 60 25.96 14.71 5.25
N ASP A 61 26.33 14.53 6.53
CA ASP A 61 27.69 14.77 7.02
C ASP A 61 28.74 13.85 6.37
N VAL A 62 28.37 12.59 6.12
CA VAL A 62 29.29 11.60 5.55
C VAL A 62 28.79 11.17 4.17
N THR A 63 29.51 11.60 3.12
CA THR A 63 29.24 11.15 1.75
C THR A 63 29.90 9.80 1.47
N ILE A 64 29.36 9.07 0.48
CA ILE A 64 29.93 7.77 0.05
C ILE A 64 31.39 7.94 -0.39
N ASP A 65 31.70 9.02 -1.12
CA ASP A 65 33.05 9.28 -1.62
C ASP A 65 34.04 9.59 -0.48
N ALA A 66 33.60 10.32 0.56
CA ALA A 66 34.42 10.60 1.74
C ALA A 66 34.70 9.31 2.55
N ALA A 67 33.68 8.48 2.76
CA ALA A 67 33.82 7.19 3.42
C ALA A 67 34.73 6.22 2.62
N GLN A 68 34.59 6.22 1.29
CA GLN A 68 35.45 5.43 0.41
C GLN A 68 36.91 5.90 0.51
N ALA A 69 37.15 7.22 0.42
CA ALA A 69 38.50 7.79 0.54
C ALA A 69 39.14 7.45 1.90
N ALA A 70 38.39 7.55 3.00
CA ALA A 70 38.85 7.21 4.35
C ALA A 70 39.14 5.70 4.55
N SER A 71 38.48 4.84 3.77
CA SER A 71 38.74 3.39 3.79
C SER A 71 39.99 2.98 3.00
N CYS A 72 40.48 3.85 2.13
CA CYS A 72 41.56 3.59 1.16
C CYS A 72 41.29 2.37 0.25
N LEU A 73 40.03 1.96 0.07
CA LEU A 73 39.64 0.86 -0.81
C LEU A 73 39.20 1.34 -2.20
N LYS A 74 39.33 0.44 -3.18
CA LYS A 74 38.69 0.62 -4.50
C LYS A 74 37.18 0.57 -4.32
N LYS A 75 36.44 1.32 -5.15
CA LYS A 75 34.96 1.41 -5.09
C LYS A 75 34.27 0.05 -5.10
N ALA A 76 34.76 -0.90 -5.90
CA ALA A 76 34.20 -2.25 -5.96
C ALA A 76 34.34 -3.01 -4.63
N ASP A 77 35.50 -2.92 -3.98
CA ASP A 77 35.78 -3.61 -2.73
C ASP A 77 35.11 -2.92 -1.53
N PHE A 78 35.00 -1.58 -1.58
CA PHE A 78 34.18 -0.82 -0.65
C PHE A 78 32.70 -1.23 -0.70
N ASN A 79 32.11 -1.36 -1.89
CA ASN A 79 30.72 -1.81 -2.03
C ASN A 79 30.51 -3.24 -1.51
N LYS A 80 31.47 -4.16 -1.75
CA LYS A 80 31.44 -5.52 -1.19
C LYS A 80 31.51 -5.48 0.33
N ALA A 81 32.45 -4.73 0.90
CA ALA A 81 32.59 -4.56 2.34
C ALA A 81 31.30 -3.97 2.95
N GLN A 82 30.71 -2.99 2.28
CA GLN A 82 29.45 -2.38 2.68
C GLN A 82 28.34 -3.40 2.72
N GLN A 83 28.20 -4.24 1.70
CA GLN A 83 27.20 -5.31 1.65
C GLN A 83 27.41 -6.36 2.75
N ILE A 84 28.65 -6.75 3.04
CA ILE A 84 29.00 -7.70 4.12
C ILE A 84 28.62 -7.12 5.48
N ILE A 85 29.02 -5.88 5.79
CA ILE A 85 28.72 -5.21 7.07
C ILE A 85 27.21 -5.02 7.22
N ARG A 86 26.55 -4.57 6.16
CA ARG A 86 25.09 -4.45 6.09
C ARG A 86 24.44 -5.81 6.41
N ALA A 87 24.83 -6.88 5.74
CA ALA A 87 24.32 -8.22 6.04
C ALA A 87 24.60 -8.63 7.50
N ALA A 88 25.82 -8.41 7.99
CA ALA A 88 26.28 -8.73 9.35
C ALA A 88 25.44 -8.05 10.44
N LEU A 89 25.15 -6.76 10.28
CA LEU A 89 24.36 -5.96 11.21
C LEU A 89 22.85 -6.18 11.08
N GLY A 90 22.39 -6.91 10.06
CA GLY A 90 20.97 -6.97 9.71
C GLY A 90 20.40 -5.65 9.18
N SER A 91 21.21 -4.58 9.10
CA SER A 91 20.83 -3.30 8.50
C SER A 91 20.83 -3.37 6.96
N GLY A 92 21.58 -4.31 6.41
CA GLY A 92 21.57 -4.75 5.02
C GLY A 92 20.39 -5.59 4.62
N SER A 93 19.63 -6.08 5.60
CA SER A 93 18.27 -6.46 5.33
C SER A 93 17.39 -5.21 5.28
N THR A 94 17.69 -4.31 4.35
CA THR A 94 16.69 -4.10 3.32
C THR A 94 16.62 -5.39 2.46
N SER A 95 16.39 -6.60 2.99
CA SER A 95 15.03 -7.12 2.95
C SER A 95 14.15 -5.90 3.06
N LYS A 96 13.86 -5.27 1.91
CA LYS A 96 12.82 -4.27 1.78
C LYS A 96 11.72 -4.86 2.63
N LYS A 97 11.58 -4.44 3.91
CA LYS A 97 10.82 -5.21 4.91
C LYS A 97 9.51 -5.41 4.23
N ALA A 98 9.19 -6.65 3.79
CA ALA A 98 8.34 -6.86 2.62
C ALA A 98 7.20 -5.87 2.70
N GLU A 99 7.25 -4.81 1.87
CA GLU A 99 6.61 -3.52 2.20
C GLU A 99 5.17 -3.82 2.52
N THR A 100 4.88 -3.85 3.81
CA THR A 100 3.61 -4.39 4.27
C THR A 100 2.59 -3.31 3.98
N TYR A 101 1.36 -3.69 3.64
CA TYR A 101 0.30 -2.72 3.37
C TYR A 101 0.13 -1.71 4.52
N THR A 102 0.41 -2.12 5.76
CA THR A 102 0.46 -1.24 6.93
C THR A 102 1.50 -0.14 6.81
N SER A 103 2.74 -0.47 6.44
CA SER A 103 3.84 0.49 6.25
C SER A 103 3.58 1.47 5.10
N LEU A 104 2.95 1.01 4.00
CA LEU A 104 2.54 1.86 2.89
C LEU A 104 1.39 2.79 3.29
N ALA A 105 0.39 2.27 4.03
CA ALA A 105 -0.73 3.05 4.53
C ALA A 105 -0.29 4.12 5.54
N GLU A 106 0.68 3.81 6.41
CA GLU A 106 1.26 4.79 7.34
C GLU A 106 1.97 5.94 6.63
N ARG A 107 2.66 5.64 5.53
CA ARG A 107 3.40 6.63 4.74
C ARG A 107 2.50 7.56 3.93
N TYR A 108 1.47 7.01 3.26
CA TYR A 108 0.68 7.78 2.27
C TYR A 108 -0.69 8.25 2.77
N VAL A 109 -1.22 7.70 3.87
CA VAL A 109 -2.55 8.03 4.36
C VAL A 109 -2.41 8.60 5.76
N HIS A 110 -2.79 9.86 6.01
CA HIS A 110 -2.66 10.42 7.37
C HIS A 110 -3.77 9.94 8.33
N HIS A 111 -4.91 9.51 7.80
CA HIS A 111 -6.08 9.19 8.61
C HIS A 111 -6.12 7.73 9.11
N THR A 112 -5.99 7.54 10.42
CA THR A 112 -5.88 6.22 11.08
C THR A 112 -7.04 5.25 10.78
N ILE A 113 -8.29 5.71 10.79
CA ILE A 113 -9.45 4.84 10.52
C ILE A 113 -9.51 4.42 9.04
N LEU A 114 -9.03 5.29 8.13
CA LEU A 114 -8.97 4.95 6.71
C LEU A 114 -7.81 3.98 6.44
N ARG A 115 -6.70 4.07 7.18
CA ARG A 115 -5.58 3.12 7.06
C ARG A 115 -6.04 1.68 7.22
N ALA A 116 -6.70 1.37 8.34
CA ALA A 116 -7.15 0.00 8.62
C ALA A 116 -8.09 -0.53 7.52
N LEU A 117 -9.06 0.30 7.11
CA LEU A 117 -9.99 -0.05 6.03
C LEU A 117 -9.26 -0.33 4.70
N LEU A 118 -8.29 0.51 4.32
CA LEU A 118 -7.55 0.35 3.08
C LEU A 118 -6.66 -0.90 3.11
N VAL A 119 -6.06 -1.22 4.26
CA VAL A 119 -5.28 -2.45 4.44
C VAL A 119 -6.17 -3.69 4.26
N ASP A 120 -7.39 -3.70 4.82
CA ASP A 120 -8.35 -4.80 4.62
C ASP A 120 -8.72 -4.98 3.14
N PHE A 121 -8.95 -3.87 2.43
CA PHE A 121 -9.21 -3.91 0.98
C PHE A 121 -8.00 -4.35 0.17
N CYS A 122 -6.78 -3.99 0.58
CA CYS A 122 -5.57 -4.49 -0.06
C CYS A 122 -5.46 -6.01 0.06
N HIS A 123 -5.71 -6.57 1.24
CA HIS A 123 -5.71 -8.02 1.44
C HIS A 123 -6.80 -8.72 0.64
N GLN A 124 -8.02 -8.17 0.59
CA GLN A 124 -9.10 -8.72 -0.26
C GLN A 124 -8.70 -8.72 -1.75
N THR A 125 -8.10 -7.62 -2.23
CA THR A 125 -7.63 -7.52 -3.61
C THR A 125 -6.50 -8.52 -3.89
N GLU A 126 -5.61 -8.74 -2.92
CA GLU A 126 -4.53 -9.72 -3.01
C GLU A 126 -5.07 -11.16 -3.12
N GLU A 127 -6.06 -11.52 -2.30
CA GLU A 127 -6.73 -12.83 -2.38
C GLU A 127 -7.41 -13.06 -3.73
N GLU A 128 -8.12 -12.06 -4.24
CA GLU A 128 -8.75 -12.16 -5.56
C GLU A 128 -7.70 -12.21 -6.70
N ALA A 129 -6.60 -11.48 -6.57
CA ALA A 129 -5.49 -11.55 -7.53
C ALA A 129 -4.76 -12.91 -7.50
N LYS A 130 -4.66 -13.55 -6.32
CA LYS A 130 -4.17 -14.94 -6.19
C LYS A 130 -5.08 -15.93 -6.91
N LYS A 131 -6.41 -15.78 -6.81
CA LYS A 131 -7.37 -16.61 -7.57
C LYS A 131 -7.17 -16.49 -9.08
N LEU A 132 -6.76 -15.31 -9.55
CA LEU A 132 -6.40 -15.04 -10.95
C LEU A 132 -4.99 -15.50 -11.36
N LYS A 133 -4.30 -16.26 -10.49
CA LYS A 133 -2.93 -16.75 -10.70
C LYS A 133 -1.90 -15.64 -10.98
N MET A 134 -2.12 -14.42 -10.44
CA MET A 134 -1.11 -13.36 -10.49
C MET A 134 0.03 -13.68 -9.52
N LYS A 135 1.28 -13.55 -9.99
CA LYS A 135 2.47 -13.73 -9.13
C LYS A 135 2.56 -12.57 -8.15
N MET A 136 2.58 -12.85 -6.85
CA MET A 136 2.73 -11.84 -5.80
C MET A 136 4.19 -11.43 -5.66
N THR A 137 4.59 -10.47 -6.49
CA THR A 137 5.88 -9.77 -6.39
C THR A 137 5.72 -8.51 -5.55
N LYS A 138 6.83 -7.93 -5.07
CA LYS A 138 6.83 -6.62 -4.38
C LYS A 138 6.11 -5.56 -5.22
N ASP A 139 6.40 -5.53 -6.52
CA ASP A 139 5.78 -4.58 -7.46
C ASP A 139 4.26 -4.75 -7.48
N THR A 140 3.77 -5.99 -7.41
CA THR A 140 2.33 -6.28 -7.39
C THR A 140 1.68 -5.79 -6.09
N VAL A 141 2.34 -5.96 -4.94
CA VAL A 141 1.86 -5.44 -3.64
C VAL A 141 1.70 -3.92 -3.69
N CYS A 142 2.72 -3.21 -4.16
CA CYS A 142 2.68 -1.75 -4.27
C CYS A 142 1.68 -1.26 -5.33
N THR A 143 1.50 -2.00 -6.44
CA THR A 143 0.47 -1.71 -7.44
C THR A 143 -0.94 -1.89 -6.88
N VAL A 144 -1.18 -2.97 -6.12
CA VAL A 144 -2.47 -3.21 -5.44
C VAL A 144 -2.78 -2.07 -4.48
N PHE A 145 -1.80 -1.67 -3.65
CA PHE A 145 -1.97 -0.54 -2.74
C PHE A 145 -2.31 0.76 -3.48
N TYR A 146 -1.57 1.09 -4.54
CA TYR A 146 -1.84 2.27 -5.36
C TYR A 146 -3.25 2.22 -5.97
N TRP A 147 -3.65 1.06 -6.51
CA TRP A 147 -4.96 0.87 -7.11
C TRP A 147 -6.11 1.02 -6.10
N VAL A 148 -5.95 0.49 -4.88
CA VAL A 148 -6.94 0.65 -3.80
C VAL A 148 -7.06 2.12 -3.40
N CYS A 149 -5.93 2.82 -3.22
CA CYS A 149 -5.90 4.25 -2.90
C CYS A 149 -6.51 5.12 -4.01
N ALA A 150 -6.22 4.83 -5.27
CA ALA A 150 -6.81 5.50 -6.43
C ALA A 150 -8.31 5.23 -6.53
N SER A 151 -8.76 4.00 -6.23
CA SER A 151 -10.17 3.63 -6.18
C SER A 151 -10.92 4.34 -5.06
N ALA A 152 -10.26 4.55 -3.92
CA ALA A 152 -10.78 5.33 -2.80
C ALA A 152 -10.84 6.85 -3.07
N LYS A 153 -10.29 7.34 -4.19
CA LYS A 153 -10.20 8.76 -4.58
C LYS A 153 -9.56 9.62 -3.49
N LEU A 154 -8.47 9.15 -2.88
CA LEU A 154 -7.72 9.91 -1.90
C LEU A 154 -7.08 11.13 -2.57
N LYS A 155 -7.32 12.33 -2.01
CA LYS A 155 -6.79 13.60 -2.55
C LYS A 155 -5.28 13.76 -2.37
N GLU A 156 -4.71 13.06 -1.39
CA GLU A 156 -3.30 13.17 -0.99
C GLU A 156 -2.40 12.15 -1.71
N LEU A 157 -2.96 11.36 -2.63
CA LEU A 157 -2.16 10.36 -3.34
C LEU A 157 -1.26 11.03 -4.40
N PRO A 158 0.06 10.78 -4.39
CA PRO A 158 0.95 11.26 -5.45
C PRO A 158 0.54 10.76 -6.82
N GLU A 159 0.93 11.48 -7.87
CA GLU A 159 0.73 11.02 -9.24
C GLU A 159 1.42 9.66 -9.48
N SER A 160 0.86 8.84 -10.37
CA SER A 160 1.38 7.50 -10.68
C SER A 160 2.88 7.48 -10.98
N ALA A 161 3.41 8.51 -11.64
CA ALA A 161 4.82 8.59 -12.00
C ALA A 161 5.72 8.82 -10.78
N ASP A 162 5.30 9.64 -9.83
CA ASP A 162 6.08 9.96 -8.63
C ASP A 162 6.01 8.82 -7.61
N TYR A 163 4.83 8.21 -7.45
CA TYR A 163 4.69 7.00 -6.63
C TYR A 163 5.60 5.86 -7.12
N CYS A 164 5.72 5.68 -8.44
CA CYS A 164 6.63 4.69 -9.03
C CYS A 164 8.11 4.97 -8.71
N LYS A 165 8.53 6.24 -8.71
CA LYS A 165 9.91 6.64 -8.38
C LYS A 165 10.21 6.33 -6.91
N ASP A 166 9.30 6.70 -6.00
CA ASP A 166 9.46 6.49 -4.57
C ASP A 166 9.62 5.01 -4.20
N GLN A 167 8.85 4.14 -4.86
CA GLN A 167 8.86 2.70 -4.58
C GLN A 167 9.88 1.91 -5.41
N ALA A 168 10.62 2.61 -6.29
CA ALA A 168 11.53 2.03 -7.28
C ALA A 168 10.86 0.96 -8.16
N ILE A 169 9.63 1.23 -8.62
CA ILE A 169 8.83 0.35 -9.49
C ILE A 169 8.78 0.94 -10.89
N SER A 170 8.87 0.07 -11.90
CA SER A 170 8.71 0.50 -13.29
C SER A 170 7.26 0.88 -13.58
N HIS A 171 7.02 2.13 -13.96
CA HIS A 171 5.70 2.63 -14.36
C HIS A 171 5.07 1.81 -15.48
N LYS A 172 5.90 1.29 -16.39
CA LYS A 172 5.49 0.41 -17.50
C LYS A 172 4.86 -0.91 -17.03
N LEU A 173 5.24 -1.41 -15.83
CA LEU A 173 4.66 -2.62 -15.25
C LEU A 173 3.42 -2.32 -14.41
N MET A 174 3.39 -1.18 -13.73
CA MET A 174 2.29 -0.79 -12.85
C MET A 174 1.00 -0.48 -13.64
N ALA A 175 1.09 0.30 -14.71
CA ALA A 175 -0.09 0.69 -15.51
C ALA A 175 -0.93 -0.49 -16.04
N PRO A 176 -0.36 -1.51 -16.73
CA PRO A 176 -1.13 -2.66 -17.21
C PRO A 176 -1.69 -3.54 -16.08
N GLN A 177 -0.99 -3.60 -14.93
CA GLN A 177 -1.52 -4.28 -13.76
C GLN A 177 -2.73 -3.55 -13.16
N CYS A 178 -2.69 -2.21 -13.07
CA CYS A 178 -3.82 -1.40 -12.64
C CYS A 178 -5.04 -1.54 -13.56
N THR A 179 -4.86 -1.58 -14.88
CA THR A 179 -5.97 -1.77 -15.83
C THR A 179 -6.56 -3.17 -15.71
N LYS A 180 -5.72 -4.21 -15.53
CA LYS A 180 -6.17 -5.59 -15.27
C LYS A 180 -6.97 -5.69 -13.97
N LEU A 181 -6.49 -5.09 -12.88
CA LEU A 181 -7.20 -5.06 -11.60
C LEU A 181 -8.54 -4.32 -11.74
N THR A 182 -8.58 -3.21 -12.47
CA THR A 182 -9.80 -2.43 -12.69
C THR A 182 -10.87 -3.22 -13.47
N LYS A 183 -10.47 -4.00 -14.47
CA LYS A 183 -11.39 -4.84 -15.25
C LYS A 183 -11.95 -5.99 -14.42
N ASN A 184 -11.10 -6.67 -13.65
CA ASN A 184 -11.49 -7.88 -12.93
C ASN A 184 -12.21 -7.60 -11.61
N HIS A 185 -11.87 -6.49 -10.93
CA HIS A 185 -12.37 -6.17 -9.58
C HIS A 185 -13.29 -4.95 -9.59
N ALA A 186 -14.12 -4.79 -10.64
CA ALA A 186 -15.04 -3.66 -10.77
C ALA A 186 -16.06 -3.57 -9.61
N ALA A 187 -16.53 -4.73 -9.11
CA ALA A 187 -17.42 -4.79 -7.95
C ALA A 187 -16.72 -4.31 -6.66
N LEU A 188 -15.49 -4.77 -6.42
CA LEU A 188 -14.69 -4.36 -5.28
C LEU A 188 -14.39 -2.86 -5.33
N ARG A 189 -14.08 -2.31 -6.51
CA ARG A 189 -13.88 -0.87 -6.72
C ARG A 189 -15.11 -0.02 -6.32
N LYS A 190 -16.32 -0.47 -6.66
CA LYS A 190 -17.57 0.20 -6.25
C LYS A 190 -17.70 0.19 -4.72
N ARG A 191 -17.48 -0.97 -4.10
CA ARG A 191 -17.53 -1.14 -2.64
C ARG A 191 -16.51 -0.25 -1.91
N ILE A 192 -15.26 -0.20 -2.38
CA ILE A 192 -14.22 0.68 -1.84
C ILE A 192 -14.70 2.13 -1.87
N THR A 193 -15.25 2.59 -3.01
CA THR A 193 -15.72 3.97 -3.17
C THR A 193 -16.88 4.30 -2.23
N GLU A 194 -17.83 3.36 -2.05
CA GLU A 194 -18.99 3.54 -1.17
C GLU A 194 -18.58 3.57 0.30
N GLU A 195 -17.75 2.63 0.75
CA GLU A 195 -17.30 2.55 2.15
C GLU A 195 -16.37 3.71 2.53
N THR A 196 -15.48 4.14 1.64
CA THR A 196 -14.61 5.30 1.90
C THR A 196 -15.41 6.60 1.89
N LYS A 197 -16.38 6.75 0.98
CA LYS A 197 -17.31 7.89 0.99
C LYS A 197 -18.15 7.91 2.26
N ALA A 198 -18.70 6.78 2.70
CA ALA A 198 -19.49 6.69 3.92
C ALA A 198 -18.67 7.08 5.17
N LYS A 199 -17.45 6.54 5.31
CA LYS A 199 -16.57 6.86 6.45
C LYS A 199 -16.10 8.32 6.43
N THR A 200 -15.79 8.86 5.26
CA THR A 200 -15.38 10.27 5.13
C THR A 200 -16.55 11.23 5.36
N ALA A 201 -17.73 10.92 4.82
CA ALA A 201 -18.94 11.73 5.00
C ALA A 201 -19.47 11.71 6.45
N SER A 202 -19.29 10.60 7.17
CA SER A 202 -19.72 10.49 8.57
C SER A 202 -18.99 11.43 9.53
N ARG A 203 -17.86 12.03 9.11
CA ARG A 203 -16.95 12.73 10.04
C ARG A 203 -17.30 14.17 10.36
N THR A 204 -18.25 14.80 9.67
CA THR A 204 -18.85 16.07 10.11
C THR A 204 -20.05 16.40 9.21
N PRO A 205 -21.30 16.17 9.63
CA PRO A 205 -22.31 17.18 9.32
C PRO A 205 -21.83 18.43 10.06
N SER A 206 -21.15 19.35 9.36
CA SER A 206 -20.77 20.63 9.94
C SER A 206 -22.03 21.24 10.58
N PRO A 207 -22.11 21.39 11.91
CA PRO A 207 -23.31 21.85 12.59
C PRO A 207 -23.36 23.37 12.51
N THR A 208 -23.29 23.93 11.30
CA THR A 208 -23.10 25.37 11.13
C THR A 208 -23.85 25.89 9.92
N LYS A 209 -25.19 25.86 10.01
CA LYS A 209 -26.00 27.08 10.02
C LYS A 209 -27.45 26.72 10.38
N ARG A 210 -27.71 26.55 11.68
CA ARG A 210 -28.99 27.03 12.24
C ARG A 210 -28.95 28.55 12.14
N GLY A 211 -29.14 29.08 10.93
CA GLY A 211 -29.63 30.42 10.75
C GLY A 211 -31.07 30.41 11.22
N ALA A 212 -31.28 30.93 12.42
CA ALA A 212 -32.60 31.25 12.94
C ALA A 212 -33.31 32.18 11.96
N ALA A 213 -34.25 31.62 11.19
CA ALA A 213 -35.32 32.37 10.56
C ALA A 213 -36.59 31.54 10.75
N THR A 214 -37.28 31.84 11.85
CA THR A 214 -38.70 31.53 12.05
C THR A 214 -39.51 31.87 10.80
N PRO A 215 -40.19 30.91 10.14
CA PRO A 215 -41.29 31.24 9.26
C PRO A 215 -42.52 31.42 10.15
N THR A 216 -42.80 32.65 10.55
CA THR A 216 -44.10 33.00 11.13
C THR A 216 -45.12 32.92 9.99
N ALA A 217 -45.75 31.75 9.86
CA ALA A 217 -46.84 31.53 8.93
C ALA A 217 -48.10 32.24 9.44
N THR A 218 -48.42 33.41 8.88
CA THR A 218 -49.76 34.00 8.97
C THR A 218 -50.67 33.37 7.91
N PRO A 219 -51.85 32.83 8.27
CA PRO A 219 -52.83 32.38 7.31
C PRO A 219 -53.68 33.57 6.87
N ARG A 220 -53.50 34.05 5.63
CA ARG A 220 -54.45 34.98 5.02
C ARG A 220 -55.11 34.38 3.79
N ARG A 221 -56.40 34.09 4.00
CA ARG A 221 -57.48 33.81 3.08
C ARG A 221 -57.43 34.59 1.75
N SER A 222 -57.94 33.89 0.72
CA SER A 222 -58.87 34.36 -0.32
C SER A 222 -58.34 35.23 -1.47
N GLY A 223 -58.65 34.80 -2.70
CA GLY A 223 -59.00 35.71 -3.79
C GLY A 223 -58.56 35.29 -5.19
N ARG A 224 -59.45 34.61 -5.92
CA ARG A 224 -59.59 34.54 -7.38
C ARG A 224 -58.69 35.48 -8.21
N GLN A 225 -58.03 34.93 -9.24
CA GLN A 225 -58.14 35.37 -10.65
C GLN A 225 -57.37 34.43 -11.61
N PRO A 226 -57.93 34.07 -12.78
CA PRO A 226 -57.22 33.37 -13.85
C PRO A 226 -56.64 34.39 -14.86
N GLN A 227 -55.32 34.44 -15.03
CA GLN A 227 -54.70 35.25 -16.08
C GLN A 227 -54.15 34.37 -17.21
N ARG A 228 -54.96 34.34 -18.28
CA ARG A 228 -54.64 34.41 -19.71
C ARG A 228 -53.20 34.14 -20.15
N GLU A 229 -53.12 33.16 -21.04
CA GLU A 229 -52.09 32.99 -22.06
C GLU A 229 -51.76 34.29 -22.79
N LEU A 230 -50.48 34.53 -23.05
CA LEU A 230 -50.04 35.37 -24.16
C LEU A 230 -48.95 34.63 -24.96
N LEU A 231 -49.39 34.17 -26.13
CA LEU A 231 -48.60 34.13 -27.36
C LEU A 231 -47.97 35.50 -27.63
N THR A 232 -46.66 35.54 -27.83
CA THR A 232 -46.08 36.51 -28.77
C THR A 232 -45.15 35.79 -29.72
N LYS A 233 -45.68 35.67 -30.94
CA LYS A 233 -44.99 35.37 -32.18
C LYS A 233 -43.98 36.48 -32.54
N GLU A 234 -43.01 36.07 -33.35
CA GLU A 234 -42.32 36.83 -34.41
C GLU A 234 -41.17 37.78 -34.06
N SER A 235 -39.96 37.45 -34.57
CA SER A 235 -39.21 38.22 -35.58
C SER A 235 -37.72 37.77 -35.60
N VAL A 236 -36.96 37.52 -36.68
CA VAL A 236 -37.10 37.52 -38.14
C VAL A 236 -35.82 36.85 -38.73
N LYS A 237 -35.98 36.12 -39.85
CA LYS A 237 -35.06 35.81 -40.99
C LYS A 237 -33.53 35.74 -40.80
N LYS A 238 -32.94 34.64 -41.32
CA LYS A 238 -32.29 34.65 -42.67
C LYS A 238 -32.17 33.24 -43.27
N ALA A 239 -32.61 33.13 -44.52
CA ALA A 239 -32.53 31.99 -45.45
C ALA A 239 -31.06 31.68 -45.84
N SER A 240 -30.68 30.51 -46.37
CA SER A 240 -31.07 29.95 -47.67
C SER A 240 -30.69 28.46 -47.74
N ALA A 241 -31.61 27.56 -48.14
CA ALA A 241 -31.74 26.97 -49.48
C ALA A 241 -30.67 25.88 -49.77
N ALA A 242 -30.97 24.71 -50.31
CA ALA A 242 -32.21 24.12 -50.81
C ALA A 242 -31.97 22.64 -51.13
N LYS A 243 -33.09 21.89 -51.15
CA LYS A 243 -33.41 20.77 -52.06
C LYS A 243 -32.59 19.47 -51.94
N ALA A 244 -33.18 18.30 -52.06
CA ALA A 244 -34.57 17.89 -52.25
C ALA A 244 -34.69 16.39 -51.99
N ALA A 245 -35.91 15.98 -51.60
CA ALA A 245 -36.64 14.76 -51.98
C ALA A 245 -35.84 13.47 -52.25
N GLY A 246 -36.14 12.33 -51.64
CA GLY A 246 -37.41 11.87 -51.09
C GLY A 246 -37.62 10.40 -51.50
N SER A 247 -38.63 9.78 -50.88
CA SER A 247 -39.27 8.52 -51.28
C SER A 247 -38.77 7.20 -50.66
N LEU A 248 -39.56 6.76 -49.66
CA LEU A 248 -40.21 5.45 -49.50
C LEU A 248 -39.36 4.14 -49.58
N LEU A 249 -39.32 3.44 -48.43
CA LEU A 249 -39.48 1.99 -48.11
C LEU A 249 -39.61 0.95 -49.27
N PRO A 250 -39.41 -0.40 -49.09
CA PRO A 250 -39.09 -1.21 -47.88
C PRO A 250 -38.13 -2.46 -48.06
N LEU A 251 -37.63 -3.06 -46.94
CA LEU A 251 -37.22 -4.49 -46.67
C LEU A 251 -36.26 -5.24 -47.65
N PRO A 252 -35.77 -6.49 -47.41
CA PRO A 252 -35.18 -7.20 -46.24
C PRO A 252 -33.77 -7.85 -46.53
N ILE A 253 -33.04 -8.29 -45.47
CA ILE A 253 -32.27 -9.57 -45.21
C ILE A 253 -31.70 -10.39 -46.43
N PRO A 254 -30.59 -11.21 -46.43
CA PRO A 254 -29.53 -11.62 -45.46
C PRO A 254 -28.07 -11.81 -46.04
N GLU A 255 -27.19 -12.46 -45.24
CA GLU A 255 -26.00 -13.32 -45.56
C GLU A 255 -24.68 -12.65 -46.00
N GLU A 256 -23.64 -12.84 -45.19
CA GLU A 256 -22.50 -13.77 -45.41
C GLU A 256 -21.57 -13.30 -46.53
N ASP A 257 -20.35 -12.87 -46.20
CA ASP A 257 -19.16 -13.58 -46.66
C ASP A 257 -17.90 -13.09 -45.93
N ASP A 258 -16.99 -14.05 -45.75
CA ASP A 258 -15.59 -13.91 -45.43
C ASP A 258 -14.88 -12.98 -46.43
N SER A 259 -13.98 -12.13 -45.93
CA SER A 259 -12.73 -11.85 -46.66
C SER A 259 -11.67 -11.25 -45.75
N ASP A 260 -10.57 -12.00 -45.76
CA ASP A 260 -9.21 -11.67 -45.34
C ASP A 260 -8.69 -10.30 -45.79
N ASP A 261 -7.65 -9.87 -45.09
CA ASP A 261 -6.56 -9.01 -45.53
C ASP A 261 -6.94 -7.71 -46.26
N ASP A 262 -6.81 -6.60 -45.54
CA ASP A 262 -6.17 -5.45 -46.17
C ASP A 262 -5.35 -4.62 -45.18
N GLU A 263 -4.05 -4.63 -45.46
CA GLU A 263 -2.99 -3.80 -44.93
C GLU A 263 -3.22 -2.34 -45.33
N GLY A 264 -3.99 -1.63 -44.51
CA GLY A 264 -4.30 -0.21 -44.71
C GLY A 264 -3.44 0.72 -43.85
N SER A 265 -2.25 1.07 -44.35
CA SER A 265 -1.44 2.19 -43.85
C SER A 265 -2.25 3.48 -43.77
N LEU A 266 -2.29 4.12 -42.59
CA LEU A 266 -2.88 5.45 -42.42
C LEU A 266 -1.85 6.57 -42.67
N PRO A 267 -2.26 7.70 -43.29
CA PRO A 267 -1.37 8.68 -43.87
C PRO A 267 -0.76 9.68 -42.86
N GLU A 268 0.52 9.97 -43.09
CA GLU A 268 1.26 11.12 -42.57
C GLU A 268 0.59 12.44 -42.97
N THR A 269 0.20 13.24 -41.97
CA THR A 269 -0.24 14.62 -42.18
C THR A 269 0.94 15.60 -42.01
N PRO A 270 1.20 16.48 -43.00
CA PRO A 270 2.19 17.54 -42.90
C PRO A 270 1.56 18.86 -42.41
N THR A 271 2.43 19.87 -42.22
CA THR A 271 2.20 21.29 -41.85
C THR A 271 2.39 21.59 -40.35
N LYS A 272 3.10 22.64 -39.91
CA LYS A 272 3.53 23.87 -40.58
C LYS A 272 4.71 24.49 -39.79
N ARG A 273 5.69 24.94 -40.56
CA ARG A 273 6.84 25.79 -40.22
C ARG A 273 6.61 26.81 -39.10
N ARG A 274 7.62 26.98 -38.24
CA ARG A 274 8.18 28.31 -37.97
C ARG A 274 9.67 28.25 -37.69
N ARG A 275 10.43 28.98 -38.52
CA ARG A 275 11.86 29.28 -38.45
C ARG A 275 12.18 30.06 -37.18
N LEU A 276 13.28 29.74 -36.50
CA LEU A 276 14.29 30.67 -35.98
C LEU A 276 15.60 29.89 -35.75
N ASP A 277 16.66 30.27 -36.47
CA ASP A 277 18.05 29.92 -36.16
C ASP A 277 18.45 30.60 -34.83
N PRO A 278 19.46 30.09 -34.10
CA PRO A 278 20.82 30.56 -34.36
C PRO A 278 21.94 29.50 -34.23
N THR A 279 22.81 29.51 -35.23
CA THR A 279 24.28 29.42 -35.21
C THR A 279 24.96 29.27 -33.84
N THR A 280 25.73 28.19 -33.65
CA THR A 280 27.09 28.12 -33.03
C THR A 280 27.58 26.66 -33.11
N ALA A 281 28.51 26.33 -34.00
CA ALA A 281 29.96 26.30 -33.76
C ALA A 281 30.44 25.29 -32.69
N SER A 282 30.95 24.15 -33.19
CA SER A 282 32.26 23.56 -32.87
C SER A 282 32.62 23.24 -31.41
N LYS A 283 32.95 21.95 -31.14
CA LYS A 283 34.10 21.45 -30.35
C LYS A 283 33.90 19.96 -30.05
N SER A 284 34.51 19.05 -30.82
CA SER A 284 35.86 18.51 -30.64
C SER A 284 36.03 17.64 -29.38
N SER A 285 36.12 16.34 -29.64
CA SER A 285 36.61 15.28 -28.76
C SER A 285 37.98 15.62 -28.14
N PRO A 286 38.18 15.44 -26.82
CA PRO A 286 39.50 15.48 -26.23
C PRO A 286 40.17 14.10 -26.32
N ARG A 287 41.15 14.05 -27.22
CA ARG A 287 42.22 13.06 -27.31
C ARG A 287 42.96 12.99 -25.96
N SER A 288 43.07 11.78 -25.42
CA SER A 288 43.95 11.42 -24.31
C SER A 288 45.41 11.73 -24.64
N LEU A 289 46.05 12.60 -23.87
CA LEU A 289 47.47 12.99 -23.96
C LEU A 289 48.20 12.75 -22.64
N PHE A 290 48.25 11.51 -22.16
CA PHE A 290 49.24 11.13 -21.15
C PHE A 290 49.99 9.85 -21.56
N PRO A 291 51.33 9.88 -21.61
CA PRO A 291 52.15 8.69 -21.84
C PRO A 291 52.21 7.79 -20.58
N PRO A 292 52.38 6.47 -20.74
CA PRO A 292 52.56 5.57 -19.61
C PRO A 292 53.97 5.78 -19.03
N VAL A 293 54.04 6.32 -17.82
CA VAL A 293 55.30 6.37 -17.08
C VAL A 293 55.49 5.05 -16.35
N ALA A 294 56.42 4.26 -16.87
CA ALA A 294 57.04 3.15 -16.17
C ALA A 294 58.08 3.70 -15.17
N SER A 295 58.00 3.29 -13.91
CA SER A 295 59.18 3.10 -13.01
C SER A 295 58.69 2.78 -11.60
N SER A 296 59.02 1.61 -11.07
CA SER A 296 60.32 1.28 -10.46
C SER A 296 60.39 1.78 -9.02
N SER A 297 60.04 0.88 -8.10
CA SER A 297 60.70 0.78 -6.80
C SER A 297 60.52 -0.63 -6.27
N ARG A 298 61.49 -1.48 -6.60
CA ARG A 298 61.78 -2.70 -5.85
C ARG A 298 62.60 -2.27 -4.64
N VAL A 299 61.99 -2.23 -3.47
CA VAL A 299 62.71 -2.35 -2.20
C VAL A 299 62.51 -3.79 -1.75
N ARG A 300 63.52 -4.63 -2.01
CA ARG A 300 63.71 -5.86 -1.27
C ARG A 300 64.44 -5.46 0.00
N LEU A 301 63.76 -5.57 1.13
CA LEU A 301 64.43 -5.62 2.42
C LEU A 301 64.54 -7.11 2.77
N ASP A 302 65.78 -7.55 2.99
CA ASP A 302 66.11 -8.85 3.55
C ASP A 302 65.37 -9.07 4.86
N GLU A 303 64.66 -10.18 4.95
CA GLU A 303 64.30 -10.78 6.22
C GLU A 303 64.45 -12.30 6.09
N GLU A 304 65.70 -12.70 6.24
CA GLU A 304 66.15 -14.06 6.47
C GLU A 304 65.90 -14.37 7.94
N TYR A 305 64.82 -15.09 8.29
CA TYR A 305 64.76 -15.95 9.48
C TYR A 305 63.72 -17.07 9.31
N ASP A 306 64.21 -18.28 9.55
CA ASP A 306 63.57 -19.61 9.56
C ASP A 306 62.21 -19.71 10.26
N VAL A 307 61.19 -20.28 9.60
CA VAL A 307 60.09 -21.04 10.26
C VAL A 307 59.53 -22.14 9.31
N PRO A 308 59.23 -23.36 9.80
CA PRO A 308 59.30 -24.58 9.01
C PRO A 308 58.05 -24.97 8.21
N GLN A 309 58.32 -25.74 7.15
CA GLN A 309 57.38 -26.51 6.35
C GLN A 309 56.47 -27.40 7.20
N THR A 310 55.15 -27.33 6.96
CA THR A 310 54.21 -28.41 7.30
C THR A 310 53.18 -28.62 6.16
N PRO A 311 52.61 -29.83 6.04
CA PRO A 311 52.39 -30.45 4.73
C PRO A 311 51.04 -30.14 4.09
N ARG A 312 51.10 -30.01 2.76
CA ARG A 312 49.97 -30.12 1.82
C ARG A 312 49.22 -31.43 2.07
N ARG A 313 47.96 -31.33 2.50
CA ARG A 313 47.03 -32.46 2.46
C ARG A 313 45.98 -32.21 1.38
N ASN A 314 46.22 -32.83 0.23
CA ASN A 314 45.22 -33.08 -0.79
C ASN A 314 44.14 -33.97 -0.17
N ALA A 315 42.89 -33.52 -0.17
CA ALA A 315 41.74 -34.38 0.12
C ALA A 315 40.69 -34.20 -0.98
N THR A 316 40.74 -35.15 -1.89
CA THR A 316 39.91 -35.36 -3.06
C THR A 316 38.63 -36.11 -2.63
N LEU A 317 37.45 -35.51 -2.88
CA LEU A 317 36.12 -36.16 -3.13
C LEU A 317 35.48 -36.94 -1.93
N PRO A 318 34.16 -37.28 -1.93
CA PRO A 318 33.23 -37.35 -3.07
C PRO A 318 31.80 -36.79 -2.88
N SER A 319 31.19 -36.56 -4.03
CA SER A 319 29.75 -36.62 -4.32
C SER A 319 29.06 -37.79 -3.61
N ARG A 320 27.96 -37.51 -2.91
CA ARG A 320 26.97 -38.51 -2.53
C ARG A 320 25.56 -37.96 -2.76
N SER A 321 24.94 -38.57 -3.76
CA SER A 321 23.53 -38.53 -4.10
C SER A 321 22.68 -39.37 -3.12
N SER A 322 21.36 -39.10 -3.14
CA SER A 322 20.25 -40.05 -2.89
C SER A 322 19.76 -40.21 -1.42
N PRO A 323 18.57 -40.81 -1.14
CA PRO A 323 17.20 -40.42 -1.51
C PRO A 323 16.18 -40.56 -0.33
N LEU A 324 14.90 -40.31 -0.63
CA LEU A 324 13.64 -40.72 0.04
C LEU A 324 13.67 -41.65 1.28
N LYS A 325 12.81 -41.34 2.28
CA LYS A 325 11.83 -42.23 2.97
C LYS A 325 11.09 -41.42 4.07
N ARG A 326 9.76 -41.25 4.03
CA ARG A 326 8.69 -42.10 4.62
C ARG A 326 8.88 -42.45 6.12
N ALA A 327 8.04 -41.86 6.98
CA ALA A 327 7.60 -42.37 8.30
C ALA A 327 6.36 -41.53 8.70
N ILE A 328 5.12 -42.04 8.69
CA ILE A 328 4.45 -43.02 9.56
C ILE A 328 4.11 -42.42 10.94
N LEU A 329 2.81 -42.41 11.23
CA LEU A 329 2.11 -42.08 12.50
C LEU A 329 2.65 -42.86 13.71
N PRO A 330 2.30 -42.40 14.93
CA PRO A 330 1.54 -43.29 15.80
C PRO A 330 0.26 -42.66 16.36
N GLN A 331 -0.74 -43.54 16.39
CA GLN A 331 -2.02 -43.53 17.08
C GLN A 331 -1.77 -44.01 18.51
N GLU A 332 -2.33 -43.32 19.52
CA GLU A 332 -2.56 -43.91 20.84
C GLU A 332 -3.98 -43.59 21.29
N GLU A 333 -4.63 -44.66 21.72
CA GLU A 333 -5.97 -44.81 22.24
C GLU A 333 -5.91 -44.82 23.78
N ASP A 334 -7.08 -44.91 24.40
CA ASP A 334 -7.39 -45.23 25.81
C ASP A 334 -8.09 -44.08 26.55
N ASP A 335 -9.43 -44.05 26.69
CA ASP A 335 -10.35 -45.02 27.33
C ASP A 335 -10.43 -44.80 28.86
N VAL A 336 -11.41 -44.00 29.30
CA VAL A 336 -12.10 -44.24 30.58
C VAL A 336 -13.51 -43.64 30.57
N SER A 337 -14.43 -44.58 30.73
CA SER A 337 -15.84 -44.52 31.07
C SER A 337 -16.15 -43.83 32.40
N MET A 338 -17.34 -43.23 32.50
CA MET A 338 -18.30 -43.57 33.56
C MET A 338 -19.71 -43.01 33.26
N ASP A 339 -20.66 -43.94 33.26
CA ASP A 339 -22.10 -43.80 33.42
C ASP A 339 -22.50 -42.88 34.58
N GLN A 340 -23.65 -42.19 34.49
CA GLN A 340 -24.90 -42.70 35.09
C GLN A 340 -26.03 -41.64 35.12
N ASP A 341 -27.18 -42.02 34.56
CA ASP A 341 -28.59 -41.70 34.87
C ASP A 341 -28.98 -40.35 35.50
N GLN A 342 -29.97 -39.65 34.92
CA GLN A 342 -31.41 -39.94 35.11
C GLN A 342 -32.28 -38.75 34.64
N ALA A 343 -33.33 -39.07 33.87
CA ALA A 343 -34.46 -38.24 33.45
C ALA A 343 -35.36 -37.82 34.66
N PRO A 344 -36.50 -37.07 34.56
CA PRO A 344 -37.34 -36.86 33.38
C PRO A 344 -38.04 -35.48 33.18
N GLU A 345 -38.56 -35.34 31.96
CA GLU A 345 -39.84 -34.74 31.50
C GLU A 345 -40.34 -33.37 32.02
N ALA A 346 -40.59 -32.47 31.06
CA ALA A 346 -41.85 -31.72 30.96
C ALA A 346 -42.09 -31.24 29.50
N SER A 347 -43.27 -31.60 29.01
CA SER A 347 -43.92 -31.28 27.73
C SER A 347 -44.59 -29.90 27.71
N ASP A 348 -44.61 -29.23 26.55
CA ASP A 348 -45.71 -28.36 26.05
C ASP A 348 -45.33 -27.95 24.60
N ALA A 349 -45.89 -28.45 23.50
CA ALA A 349 -47.29 -28.44 23.03
C ALA A 349 -47.85 -27.01 22.80
N SER A 350 -47.76 -26.53 21.56
CA SER A 350 -48.86 -25.81 20.91
C SER A 350 -48.62 -25.74 19.40
N GLU A 351 -49.50 -26.43 18.70
CA GLU A 351 -49.93 -26.24 17.31
C GLU A 351 -50.35 -24.77 17.07
N ASP A 352 -50.23 -24.26 15.84
CA ASP A 352 -51.41 -23.96 14.99
C ASP A 352 -51.13 -22.99 13.84
N GLU A 353 -51.82 -23.32 12.74
CA GLU A 353 -52.41 -22.47 11.68
C GLU A 353 -51.54 -21.86 10.57
N ASP A 354 -51.65 -22.53 9.41
CA ASP A 354 -51.78 -21.98 8.06
C ASP A 354 -52.82 -20.84 7.99
N ASP A 355 -52.48 -19.74 7.29
CA ASP A 355 -53.39 -18.83 6.58
C ASP A 355 -52.51 -17.87 5.74
N ASP A 356 -52.47 -17.95 4.42
CA ASP A 356 -53.47 -17.59 3.41
C ASP A 356 -53.08 -16.28 2.71
N ASP A 357 -53.42 -16.26 1.43
CA ASP A 357 -53.06 -15.35 0.37
C ASP A 357 -53.43 -13.86 0.60
N GLY A 358 -52.68 -12.99 -0.09
CA GLY A 358 -53.19 -11.68 -0.51
C GLY A 358 -52.24 -10.52 -0.23
N ASP A 359 -51.38 -10.22 -1.19
CA ASP A 359 -50.68 -8.93 -1.28
C ASP A 359 -51.66 -7.89 -1.90
N PRO A 360 -52.21 -6.92 -1.14
CA PRO A 360 -53.04 -5.89 -1.70
C PRO A 360 -52.14 -4.74 -2.18
N THR A 361 -52.27 -4.44 -3.47
CA THR A 361 -51.88 -3.21 -4.14
C THR A 361 -52.06 -1.98 -3.24
N ASN A 362 -50.94 -1.39 -2.81
CA ASN A 362 -50.92 -0.25 -1.92
C ASN A 362 -51.10 1.06 -2.72
N GLU A 363 -52.36 1.39 -2.99
CA GLU A 363 -52.79 2.71 -3.46
C GLU A 363 -52.58 3.77 -2.37
N GLY A 364 -52.27 4.99 -2.81
CA GLY A 364 -51.70 6.05 -1.98
C GLY A 364 -52.57 6.53 -0.82
N TYR A 365 -52.10 6.26 0.40
CA TYR A 365 -52.52 7.00 1.60
C TYR A 365 -51.39 7.87 2.14
N THR A 366 -51.57 9.19 2.01
CA THR A 366 -50.80 10.23 2.68
C THR A 366 -51.01 10.12 4.20
N ARG A 367 -50.13 9.40 4.89
CA ARG A 367 -50.22 9.21 6.34
C ARG A 367 -49.83 10.49 7.08
N PHE A 368 -50.81 11.10 7.74
CA PHE A 368 -50.62 11.84 8.99
C PHE A 368 -49.81 10.95 9.95
N ARG A 369 -48.54 11.29 10.20
CA ARG A 369 -47.72 10.54 11.18
C ARG A 369 -48.06 11.05 12.58
N PRO A 370 -48.57 10.21 13.48
CA PRO A 370 -48.74 10.60 14.88
C PRO A 370 -47.34 10.85 15.47
N VAL A 371 -47.11 12.07 15.97
CA VAL A 371 -45.85 12.55 16.54
C VAL A 371 -45.40 11.70 17.76
N TYR A 372 -46.25 10.83 18.28
CA TYR A 372 -45.98 10.02 19.48
C TYR A 372 -45.49 8.57 19.21
N VAL A 373 -45.32 8.15 17.95
CA VAL A 373 -44.75 6.81 17.64
C VAL A 373 -43.22 6.78 17.78
N GLU A 374 -42.55 7.94 17.73
CA GLU A 374 -41.08 8.02 17.82
C GLU A 374 -40.53 7.50 19.15
N GLN A 375 -41.21 7.70 20.27
CA GLN A 375 -40.66 7.28 21.57
C GLN A 375 -40.59 5.76 21.73
N ARG A 376 -41.55 5.02 21.13
CA ARG A 376 -41.51 3.55 21.10
C ARG A 376 -40.47 3.02 20.11
N GLN A 377 -40.27 3.69 18.97
CA GLN A 377 -39.20 3.35 18.01
C GLN A 377 -37.80 3.66 18.56
N TRP A 378 -37.64 4.69 19.37
CA TRP A 378 -36.40 4.97 20.09
C TRP A 378 -36.13 3.95 21.21
N ASN A 379 -37.18 3.46 21.88
CA ASN A 379 -37.07 2.42 22.91
C ASN A 379 -36.89 1.01 22.33
N MET A 380 -37.29 0.76 21.08
CA MET A 380 -36.84 -0.40 20.32
C MET A 380 -35.37 -0.24 19.93
N ARG A 381 -34.48 -0.32 20.91
CA ARG A 381 -33.04 -0.40 20.70
C ARG A 381 -32.76 -1.50 19.69
N GLY A 382 -32.37 -1.10 18.48
CA GLY A 382 -32.05 -2.01 17.39
C GLY A 382 -31.01 -3.05 17.86
N LYS A 383 -31.03 -4.25 17.26
CA LYS A 383 -30.15 -5.38 17.65
C LYS A 383 -28.67 -4.95 17.79
N ARG A 384 -28.21 -4.00 16.96
CA ARG A 384 -26.87 -3.39 17.03
C ARG A 384 -26.60 -2.65 18.35
N VAL A 385 -27.54 -1.84 18.82
CA VAL A 385 -27.39 -1.06 20.08
C VAL A 385 -27.33 -2.00 21.28
N ARG A 386 -28.12 -3.08 21.27
CA ARG A 386 -28.04 -4.12 22.32
C ARG A 386 -26.68 -4.82 22.35
N ARG A 387 -26.11 -5.13 21.18
CA ARG A 387 -24.77 -5.74 21.09
C ARG A 387 -23.68 -4.80 21.63
N LEU A 388 -23.76 -3.50 21.30
CA LEU A 388 -22.84 -2.49 21.81
C LEU A 388 -22.94 -2.32 23.34
N LEU A 389 -24.16 -2.28 23.89
CA LEU A 389 -24.38 -2.23 25.34
C LEU A 389 -23.82 -3.45 26.06
N ARG A 390 -23.94 -4.65 25.47
CA ARG A 390 -23.38 -5.89 26.02
C ARG A 390 -21.84 -5.84 26.06
N LEU A 391 -21.20 -5.41 24.97
CA LEU A 391 -19.74 -5.22 24.92
C LEU A 391 -19.26 -4.16 25.91
N ALA A 392 -19.99 -3.06 26.04
CA ALA A 392 -19.68 -2.01 27.01
C ALA A 392 -19.79 -2.54 28.45
N GLY A 393 -20.80 -3.37 28.74
CA GLY A 393 -20.94 -4.04 30.03
C GLY A 393 -19.78 -4.98 30.34
N GLN A 394 -19.33 -5.77 29.37
CA GLN A 394 -18.16 -6.67 29.52
C GLN A 394 -16.88 -5.89 29.80
N LYS A 395 -16.57 -4.85 29.00
CA LYS A 395 -15.41 -3.99 29.24
C LYS A 395 -15.47 -3.28 30.59
N LYS A 396 -16.66 -2.85 31.01
CA LYS A 396 -16.85 -2.23 32.32
C LYS A 396 -16.54 -3.22 33.46
N ALA A 397 -16.98 -4.47 33.34
CA ALA A 397 -16.69 -5.51 34.31
C ALA A 397 -15.20 -5.85 34.38
N GLU A 398 -14.54 -5.98 33.23
CA GLU A 398 -13.08 -6.18 33.13
C GLU A 398 -12.32 -5.01 33.79
N TYR A 399 -12.73 -3.78 33.51
CA TYR A 399 -12.15 -2.59 34.13
C TYR A 399 -12.33 -2.59 35.66
N PHE A 400 -13.52 -2.98 36.15
CA PHE A 400 -13.79 -3.10 37.59
C PHE A 400 -12.97 -4.21 38.25
N GLN A 401 -12.66 -5.29 37.52
CA GLN A 401 -11.82 -6.37 38.03
C GLN A 401 -10.35 -5.92 38.19
N VAL A 402 -9.85 -5.10 37.26
CA VAL A 402 -8.46 -4.60 37.28
C VAL A 402 -8.28 -3.43 38.25
N HIS A 403 -9.24 -2.51 38.30
CA HIS A 403 -9.09 -1.23 39.01
C HIS A 403 -9.98 -1.09 40.25
N GLY A 404 -10.82 -2.07 40.54
CA GLY A 404 -11.87 -1.96 41.55
C GLY A 404 -13.05 -1.10 41.07
N ASN A 405 -14.19 -1.19 41.77
CA ASN A 405 -15.34 -0.34 41.49
C ASN A 405 -15.14 1.04 42.14
N PRO A 406 -14.97 2.13 41.36
CA PRO A 406 -14.66 3.45 41.90
C PRO A 406 -15.77 4.02 42.81
N PHE A 407 -16.99 3.47 42.71
CA PHE A 407 -18.15 3.93 43.48
C PHE A 407 -18.38 3.14 44.77
N GLU A 408 -17.66 2.05 45.03
CA GLU A 408 -17.79 1.36 46.33
C GLU A 408 -17.14 2.13 47.46
N LEU A 409 -16.07 2.88 47.18
CA LEU A 409 -15.41 3.77 48.15
C LEU A 409 -16.35 4.87 48.66
N LEU A 410 -17.32 5.29 47.84
CA LEU A 410 -18.31 6.32 48.18
C LEU A 410 -19.47 5.79 49.04
N LYS A 411 -19.65 4.46 49.13
CA LYS A 411 -20.70 3.85 49.97
C LYS A 411 -20.23 3.50 51.39
N ALA A 412 -18.92 3.56 51.63
CA ALA A 412 -18.32 3.29 52.94
C ALA A 412 -18.17 4.55 53.81
N GLN A 413 -18.63 5.71 53.31
CA GLN A 413 -18.84 6.96 54.06
C GLN A 413 -20.33 7.16 54.28
#